data_AF-A0AAP0NB28-F1
#
_entry.id   AF-A0AAP0NB28-F1
#
_cell.length_a   1.000
_cell.length_b   1.000
_cell.length_c   1.000
_cell.angle_alpha   90.00
_cell.angle_beta   90.00
_cell.angle_gamma   90.00
#
_symmetry.space_group_name_H-M   'P 1'
#
loop_
_entity.id
_entity.type
_entity.pdbx_description
1 polymer ?
#
loop_
_entity_poly.entity_id
_entity_poly.type
_entity_poly.pdbx_seq_one_letter_code
_entity_poly.pdbx_strand_id
1 'polypeptide(L)'
;MEVSDEMVLADGALCSFGENLQHWLTDETARDQFVIHSSTGLEVYWNSTGQMEPELVDHRPFFTQKFVKWSPQGTYLATVHPPCASVWGGPTFFNPLMCYDHRKVELIDFSPGEKYLVTQCVSFSNL
;
A
#
# COMPACT_ATOMS: atom_id res chain seq x y z
N MET A 1 24.58 7.56 2.89
CA MET A 1 23.26 7.39 3.52
C MET A 1 22.83 5.99 3.11
N GLU A 2 23.05 5.03 4.00
CA GLU A 2 22.76 3.62 3.73
C GLU A 2 21.25 3.47 3.59
N VAL A 3 20.81 3.04 2.41
CA VAL A 3 19.44 2.62 2.20
C VAL A 3 19.33 1.26 2.90
N SER A 4 18.58 1.20 3.99
CA SER A 4 18.19 -0.09 4.57
C SER A 4 17.23 -0.77 3.59
N ASP A 5 17.79 -1.53 2.66
CA ASP A 5 17.06 -2.43 1.75
C ASP A 5 16.48 -3.67 2.48
N GLU A 6 16.62 -3.74 3.80
CA GLU A 6 16.10 -4.81 4.62
C GLU A 6 14.67 -4.50 5.06
N MET A 7 13.72 -4.85 4.18
CA MET A 7 12.34 -5.06 4.62
C MET A 7 12.34 -6.31 5.48
N VAL A 8 12.40 -6.13 6.80
CA VAL A 8 12.13 -7.20 7.76
C VAL A 8 10.69 -7.64 7.48
N LEU A 9 10.55 -8.77 6.79
CA LEU A 9 9.29 -9.49 6.73
C LEU A 9 8.99 -9.81 8.18
N ALA A 10 7.98 -9.17 8.77
CA ALA A 10 7.55 -9.49 10.12
C ALA A 10 7.28 -11.00 10.15
N ASP A 11 8.16 -11.73 10.85
CA ASP A 11 8.15 -13.19 10.91
C ASP A 11 6.74 -13.68 11.20
N GLY A 12 6.08 -14.25 10.19
CA GLY A 12 4.81 -14.95 10.34
C GLY A 12 3.64 -14.15 10.92
N ALA A 13 3.68 -12.82 10.92
CA ALA A 13 2.53 -12.00 11.32
C ALA A 13 1.49 -12.02 10.19
N LEU A 14 0.78 -13.14 10.05
CA LEU A 14 -0.58 -13.09 9.53
C LEU A 14 -1.29 -11.99 10.30
N CYS A 15 -1.90 -11.07 9.57
CA CYS A 15 -2.79 -10.05 10.10
C CYS A 15 -3.57 -10.64 11.27
N SER A 16 -3.46 -10.06 12.47
CA SER A 16 -4.12 -10.63 13.64
C SER A 16 -5.60 -10.85 13.29
N PHE A 17 -6.06 -12.10 13.36
CA PHE A 17 -7.44 -12.45 12.99
C PHE A 17 -8.38 -11.56 13.81
N GLY A 18 -8.94 -10.50 13.21
CA GLY A 18 -9.80 -9.54 13.91
C GLY A 18 -9.67 -8.07 13.51
N GLU A 19 -8.68 -7.66 12.71
CA GLU A 19 -8.60 -6.26 12.26
C GLU A 19 -9.70 -5.90 11.25
N ASN A 20 -10.40 -4.79 11.49
CA ASN A 20 -11.37 -4.23 10.56
C ASN A 20 -10.65 -3.45 9.45
N LEU A 21 -10.41 -4.11 8.30
CA LEU A 21 -9.77 -3.51 7.13
C LEU A 21 -10.61 -2.40 6.47
N GLN A 22 -11.89 -2.32 6.82
CA GLN A 22 -12.83 -1.31 6.32
C GLN A 22 -13.16 -0.27 7.40
N HIS A 23 -12.29 -0.10 8.40
CA HIS A 23 -12.48 0.90 9.45
C HIS A 23 -12.66 2.32 8.92
N TRP A 24 -12.08 2.65 7.76
CA TRP A 24 -12.29 3.96 7.15
C TRP A 24 -13.77 4.22 6.79
N LEU A 25 -14.59 3.19 6.58
CA LEU A 25 -16.05 3.31 6.38
C LEU A 25 -16.80 3.71 7.65
N THR A 26 -16.17 3.60 8.83
CA THR A 26 -16.79 4.01 10.10
C THR A 26 -16.49 5.46 10.47
N ASP A 27 -15.84 6.24 9.59
CA ASP A 27 -15.62 7.67 9.78
C ASP A 27 -16.98 8.41 9.88
N GLU A 28 -17.18 9.13 10.98
CA GLU A 28 -18.45 9.83 11.26
C GLU A 28 -18.77 10.90 10.21
N THR A 29 -17.74 11.41 9.53
CA THR A 29 -17.84 12.45 8.52
C THR A 29 -17.86 11.91 7.09
N ALA A 30 -17.84 10.58 6.91
CA ALA A 30 -17.85 9.90 5.62
C ALA A 30 -16.81 10.44 4.63
N ARG A 31 -15.59 10.72 5.12
CA ARG A 31 -14.49 11.24 4.30
C ARG A 31 -13.81 10.14 3.50
N ASP A 32 -13.22 10.51 2.37
CA ASP A 32 -12.33 9.63 1.61
C ASP A 32 -10.89 9.76 2.11
N GLN A 33 -10.09 8.71 1.94
CA GLN A 33 -8.62 8.79 2.08
C GLN A 33 -7.96 8.89 0.70
N PHE A 34 -6.85 9.61 0.62
CA PHE A 34 -6.03 9.65 -0.59
C PHE A 34 -4.55 9.47 -0.23
N VAL A 35 -3.79 8.95 -1.19
CA VAL A 35 -2.34 8.73 -1.04
C VAL A 35 -1.56 9.72 -1.89
N ILE A 36 -0.50 10.27 -1.30
CA ILE A 36 0.54 11.03 -1.98
C ILE A 36 1.81 10.18 -1.99
N HIS A 37 2.35 9.94 -3.17
CA HIS A 37 3.67 9.33 -3.35
C HIS A 37 4.63 10.36 -3.92
N SER A 38 5.68 10.65 -3.17
CA SER A 38 6.70 11.63 -3.51
C SER A 38 8.10 11.00 -3.37
N SER A 39 9.14 11.78 -3.64
CA SER A 39 10.53 11.37 -3.39
C SER A 39 10.86 11.21 -1.91
N THR A 40 10.10 11.84 -1.01
CA THR A 40 10.32 11.76 0.44
C THR A 40 9.67 10.53 1.05
N GLY A 41 8.60 10.02 0.44
CA GLY A 41 7.92 8.83 0.92
C GLY A 41 6.49 8.71 0.42
N LEU A 42 5.71 7.97 1.21
CA LEU A 42 4.29 7.75 1.00
C LEU A 42 3.53 8.32 2.18
N GLU A 43 2.53 9.15 1.90
CA GLU A 43 1.69 9.78 2.91
C GLU A 43 0.22 9.55 2.56
N VAL A 44 -0.58 9.16 3.55
CA VAL A 44 -2.03 8.97 3.40
C VAL A 44 -2.74 10.02 4.24
N TYR A 45 -3.72 10.69 3.65
CA TYR A 45 -4.46 11.77 4.29
C TYR A 45 -5.97 11.55 4.17
N TRP A 46 -6.72 12.08 5.14
CA TRP A 46 -8.16 12.26 5.00
C TRP A 46 -8.49 13.46 4.11
N ASN A 47 -9.48 13.30 3.25
CA ASN A 47 -10.05 14.35 2.43
C ASN A 47 -11.10 15.15 3.22
N SER A 48 -10.63 16.10 4.03
CA SER A 48 -11.49 17.02 4.78
C SER A 48 -11.76 18.30 3.98
N THR A 49 -12.99 18.47 3.48
CA THR A 49 -13.41 19.76 2.93
C THR A 49 -13.46 20.85 4.01
N GLY A 50 -12.79 21.98 3.77
CA GLY A 50 -12.86 23.17 4.62
C GLY A 50 -11.82 23.24 5.74
N GLN A 51 -10.95 22.23 5.88
CA GLN A 51 -9.76 22.32 6.72
C GLN A 51 -8.58 22.87 5.89
N MET A 52 -7.77 23.76 6.47
CA MET A 52 -6.56 24.27 5.79
C MET A 52 -5.44 23.23 5.75
N GLU A 53 -5.37 22.35 6.75
CA GLU A 53 -4.36 21.30 6.83
C GLU A 53 -5.05 19.93 6.77
N PRO A 54 -4.66 19.06 5.82
CA PRO A 54 -5.21 17.71 5.74
C PRO A 54 -4.74 16.86 6.92
N GLU A 55 -5.63 16.02 7.43
CA GLU A 55 -5.34 15.13 8.56
C GLU A 55 -4.53 13.92 8.07
N LEU A 56 -3.33 13.73 8.63
CA LEU A 56 -2.45 12.62 8.29
C LEU A 56 -2.93 11.31 8.93
N VAL A 57 -3.04 10.27 8.10
CA VAL A 57 -3.41 8.90 8.50
C VAL A 57 -2.17 8.04 8.72
N ASP A 58 -1.26 8.01 7.73
CA ASP A 58 -0.01 7.24 7.80
C ASP A 58 1.08 7.96 6.99
N HIS A 59 2.32 7.88 7.44
CA HIS A 59 3.49 8.42 6.73
C HIS A 59 4.64 7.42 6.79
N ARG A 60 5.14 7.05 5.62
CA ARG A 60 6.27 6.12 5.44
C ARG A 60 7.37 6.74 4.59
N PRO A 61 8.49 7.17 5.21
CA PRO A 61 9.60 7.74 4.48
C PRO A 61 10.30 6.66 3.66
N PHE A 62 10.73 7.02 2.44
CA PHE A 62 11.50 6.15 1.53
C PHE A 62 10.89 4.77 1.25
N PHE A 63 9.56 4.67 1.29
CA PHE A 63 8.87 3.39 1.33
C PHE A 63 8.90 2.62 -0.01
N THR A 64 8.51 3.24 -1.12
CA THR A 64 8.52 2.61 -2.45
C THR A 64 9.08 3.56 -3.51
N GLN A 65 9.79 3.01 -4.49
CA GLN A 65 10.42 3.78 -5.57
C GLN A 65 9.62 3.76 -6.88
N LYS A 66 8.70 2.80 -7.07
CA LYS A 66 7.99 2.63 -8.35
C LYS A 66 6.62 3.29 -8.36
N PHE A 67 5.63 2.64 -7.78
CA PHE A 67 4.27 3.16 -7.70
C PHE A 67 3.53 2.55 -6.51
N VAL A 68 2.45 3.23 -6.16
CA VAL A 68 1.47 2.84 -5.16
C VAL A 68 0.11 2.74 -5.84
N LYS A 69 -0.73 1.77 -5.44
CA LYS A 69 -2.08 1.62 -5.97
C LYS A 69 -3.07 1.19 -4.89
N TRP A 70 -4.16 1.94 -4.76
CA TRP A 70 -5.33 1.51 -4.00
C TRP A 70 -6.10 0.43 -4.76
N SER A 71 -6.65 -0.54 -4.04
CA SER A 71 -7.62 -1.48 -4.60
C SER A 71 -8.95 -0.78 -4.90
N PRO A 72 -9.79 -1.33 -5.79
CA PRO A 72 -11.02 -0.68 -6.24
C PRO A 72 -12.03 -0.34 -5.14
N GLN A 73 -12.01 -1.05 -4.00
CA GLN A 73 -12.91 -0.78 -2.86
C GLN A 73 -12.18 -0.07 -1.71
N GLY A 74 -10.91 0.33 -1.89
CA GLY A 74 -10.14 1.05 -0.86
C GLY A 74 -9.73 0.21 0.35
N THR A 75 -9.96 -1.12 0.35
CA THR A 75 -9.56 -1.99 1.46
C THR A 75 -8.05 -2.21 1.52
N TYR A 76 -7.38 -2.20 0.37
CA TYR A 76 -5.98 -2.57 0.22
C TYR A 76 -5.16 -1.49 -0.47
N LEU A 77 -3.94 -1.31 -0.01
CA LEU A 77 -2.91 -0.51 -0.67
C LEU A 77 -1.82 -1.46 -1.16
N ALA A 78 -1.37 -1.36 -2.40
CA ALA A 78 -0.24 -2.13 -2.89
C ALA A 78 0.95 -1.25 -3.24
N THR A 79 2.14 -1.74 -2.89
CA THR A 79 3.43 -1.14 -3.23
C THR A 79 4.32 -2.16 -3.91
N VAL A 80 5.20 -1.68 -4.79
CA VAL A 80 6.20 -2.51 -5.45
C VAL A 80 7.58 -2.16 -4.94
N HIS A 81 8.24 -3.15 -4.36
CA HIS A 81 9.66 -3.09 -4.00
C HIS A 81 10.44 -3.97 -4.98
N PRO A 82 11.75 -3.72 -5.20
CA PRO A 82 12.55 -4.56 -6.11
C PRO A 82 12.46 -6.08 -5.86
N PRO A 83 12.41 -6.57 -4.60
CA PRO A 83 12.29 -8.00 -4.33
C PRO A 83 10.84 -8.52 -4.34
N CYS A 84 9.83 -7.70 -4.00
CA CYS A 84 8.46 -8.19 -3.88
C CYS A 84 7.40 -7.12 -4.12
N ALA A 85 6.18 -7.57 -4.45
CA ALA A 85 4.98 -6.75 -4.39
C ALA A 85 4.28 -6.97 -3.05
N SER A 86 4.06 -5.90 -2.30
CA SER A 86 3.45 -5.94 -0.96
C SER A 86 2.06 -5.36 -0.99
N VAL A 87 1.13 -5.98 -0.28
CA VAL A 87 -0.21 -5.45 -0.03
C VAL A 87 -0.38 -5.19 1.45
N TRP A 88 -1.01 -4.07 1.74
CA TRP A 88 -1.16 -3.50 3.05
C TRP A 88 -2.63 -3.14 3.32
N GLY A 89 -3.02 -3.09 4.59
CA GLY A 89 -4.36 -2.68 5.03
C GLY A 89 -4.44 -2.59 6.55
N GLY A 90 -5.50 -1.98 7.07
CA GLY A 90 -5.75 -1.90 8.51
C GLY A 90 -6.26 -0.53 9.00
N PRO A 91 -6.77 -0.47 10.24
CA PRO A 91 -7.42 0.71 10.81
C PRO A 91 -6.47 1.80 11.29
N THR A 92 -5.31 1.42 11.84
CA THR A 92 -4.41 2.35 12.56
C THR A 92 -3.08 2.53 11.84
N PHE A 93 -2.69 1.54 11.02
CA PHE A 93 -1.54 1.55 10.12
C PHE A 93 -1.79 0.55 9.00
N PHE A 94 -1.27 0.79 7.80
CA PHE A 94 -1.25 -0.20 6.72
C PHE A 94 -0.29 -1.34 7.13
N ASN A 95 -0.78 -2.33 7.87
CA ASN A 95 -0.01 -3.51 8.23
C ASN A 95 0.27 -4.33 6.96
N PRO A 96 1.47 -4.92 6.82
CA PRO A 96 1.72 -5.83 5.70
C PRO A 96 0.82 -7.04 5.83
N LEU A 97 -0.08 -7.23 4.87
CA LEU A 97 -1.00 -8.37 4.84
C LEU A 97 -0.39 -9.55 4.07
N MET A 98 0.38 -9.25 3.03
CA MET A 98 0.95 -10.21 2.10
C MET A 98 2.11 -9.55 1.33
N CYS A 99 3.18 -10.30 1.10
CA CYS A 99 4.27 -9.93 0.18
C CYS A 99 4.46 -11.11 -0.79
N TYR A 100 4.42 -10.79 -2.08
CA TYR A 100 4.54 -11.74 -3.17
C TYR A 100 5.94 -11.63 -3.75
N ASP A 101 6.77 -12.66 -3.58
CA ASP A 101 8.14 -12.73 -4.14
C ASP A 101 8.07 -12.77 -5.68
N HIS A 102 8.06 -11.58 -6.26
CA HIS A 102 8.04 -11.36 -7.69
C HIS A 102 8.96 -10.18 -7.99
N ARG A 103 10.08 -10.48 -8.64
CA ARG A 103 11.10 -9.49 -8.99
C ARG A 103 10.74 -8.76 -10.27
N LYS A 104 11.17 -7.49 -10.35
CA LYS A 104 11.03 -6.64 -11.55
C LYS A 104 9.57 -6.43 -11.99
N VAL A 105 8.67 -6.33 -11.01
CA VAL A 105 7.27 -5.98 -11.28
C VAL A 105 7.22 -4.59 -11.90
N GLU A 106 6.56 -4.47 -13.04
CA GLU A 106 6.34 -3.21 -13.76
C GLU A 106 4.88 -2.76 -13.68
N LEU A 107 3.95 -3.70 -13.48
CA LEU A 107 2.52 -3.39 -13.38
C LEU A 107 1.87 -4.24 -12.28
N ILE A 108 0.93 -3.63 -11.58
CA ILE A 108 0.03 -4.31 -10.64
C ILE A 108 -1.41 -3.93 -10.94
N ASP A 109 -2.31 -4.90 -10.76
CA ASP A 109 -3.74 -4.62 -10.80
C ASP A 109 -4.53 -5.51 -9.84
N PHE A 110 -5.60 -4.94 -9.30
CA PHE A 110 -6.51 -5.63 -8.41
C PHE A 110 -7.78 -6.01 -9.17
N SER A 111 -8.30 -7.20 -8.92
CA SER A 111 -9.64 -7.56 -9.39
C SER A 111 -10.68 -6.63 -8.74
N PRO A 112 -11.82 -6.31 -9.40
CA PRO A 112 -12.87 -5.46 -8.84
C PRO A 112 -13.40 -5.93 -7.47
N GLY A 113 -13.47 -7.24 -7.26
CA GLY A 113 -13.90 -7.85 -5.99
C GLY A 113 -12.77 -8.04 -4.97
N GLU A 114 -11.57 -7.52 -5.24
CA GLU A 114 -10.38 -7.61 -4.38
C GLU A 114 -9.95 -9.03 -4.00
N LYS A 115 -10.28 -10.02 -4.84
CA LYS A 115 -9.94 -11.44 -4.64
C LYS A 115 -8.60 -11.85 -5.23
N TYR A 116 -8.14 -11.11 -6.24
CA TYR A 116 -6.92 -11.41 -6.98
C TYR A 116 -6.08 -10.15 -7.15
N LEU A 117 -4.76 -10.33 -7.06
CA LEU A 117 -3.74 -9.35 -7.45
C LEU A 117 -2.99 -9.91 -8.66
N VAL A 118 -2.97 -9.16 -9.75
CA VAL A 118 -2.14 -9.43 -10.92
C VAL A 118 -0.85 -8.65 -10.77
N THR A 119 0.28 -9.34 -10.95
CA THR A 119 1.61 -8.72 -11.02
C THR A 119 2.26 -9.12 -12.33
N GLN A 120 2.76 -8.16 -13.08
CA GLN A 120 3.41 -8.39 -14.37
C GLN A 120 4.85 -7.89 -14.33
N CYS A 121 5.77 -8.73 -14.78
CA CYS A 121 7.17 -8.40 -15.01
C CYS A 121 7.43 -8.35 -16.52
N VAL A 122 8.14 -7.34 -16.99
CA VAL A 122 8.62 -7.31 -18.37
C VAL A 122 9.95 -8.06 -18.42
N SER A 123 9.94 -9.25 -19.02
CA SER A 123 11.18 -9.94 -19.36
C SER A 123 11.57 -9.59 -20.78
N PHE A 124 12.65 -8.82 -20.93
CA PHE A 124 13.36 -8.76 -22.21
C PHE A 124 14.19 -10.04 -22.32
N SER A 125 13.64 -11.07 -22.96
CA SER A 125 14.47 -12.11 -23.55
C SER A 125 15.15 -11.50 -24.77
N ASN A 126 16.44 -11.17 -24.64
CA ASN A 126 17.27 -10.78 -25.78
C ASN A 126 17.21 -11.90 -26.81
N LEU A 127 16.67 -11.58 -28.00
CA LEU A 127 17.01 -12.29 -29.24
C LEU A 127 18.40 -11.86 -29.69
#